data_AF-A0A7S1Z058-F1
#
_entry.id   AF-A0A7S1Z058-F1
#
_cell.length_a   1.000
_cell.length_b   1.000
_cell.length_c   1.000
_cell.angle_alpha   90.00
_cell.angle_beta   90.00
_cell.angle_gamma   90.00
#
_symmetry.space_group_name_H-M   'P 1'
#
loop_
_entity.id
_entity.type
_entity.pdbx_description
1 polymer ?
#
loop_
_entity_poly.entity_id
_entity_poly.type
_entity_poly.pdbx_seq_one_letter_code
_entity_poly.pdbx_strand_id
1 'polypeptide(L)'
;AFTAEQRAYDHLYDPVWTTPGHNNLASTAKGTTDVSGSFRFKYCEKPIVSLTSEYQPGPEIVCDTTPYNAGETSVSNESRSNTAPARTVGCQTTYRDSEAQTDPYTPEYNIIQRQGIEEEVEIMSLSHLTFGNGLPVTDKGINRIERDRDRREMEKTLPPITDSTTLELHRKFLEDQERKDFKLRENEINEEMTKRLEDFQRSLYDRDAESKFLMEQRVEVCKST
;
A
#
# COMPACT_ATOMS: atom_id res chain seq x y z
N ALA A 1 -14.70 -35.03 19.02
CA ALA A 1 -14.81 -33.69 19.63
C ALA A 1 -13.50 -33.39 20.32
N PHE A 2 -12.64 -32.59 19.69
CA PHE A 2 -11.42 -32.08 20.32
C PHE A 2 -11.73 -30.70 20.89
N THR A 3 -11.53 -30.56 22.20
CA THR A 3 -11.79 -29.36 22.99
C THR A 3 -10.87 -28.21 22.57
N ALA A 4 -11.43 -27.00 22.49
CA ALA A 4 -10.76 -25.77 22.03
C ALA A 4 -9.60 -25.29 22.92
N GLU A 5 -9.34 -25.94 24.06
CA GLU A 5 -8.32 -25.55 25.03
C GLU A 5 -6.89 -25.86 24.59
N GLN A 6 -6.68 -26.77 23.63
CA GLN A 6 -5.33 -27.16 23.20
C GLN A 6 -4.65 -26.17 22.23
N ARG A 7 -5.33 -25.09 21.82
CA ARG A 7 -4.78 -24.07 20.89
C ARG A 7 -4.47 -22.73 21.57
N ALA A 8 -4.34 -22.70 22.89
CA ALA A 8 -4.09 -21.45 23.62
C ALA A 8 -2.75 -20.77 23.26
N TYR A 9 -1.79 -21.49 22.64
CA TYR A 9 -0.44 -21.00 22.38
C TYR A 9 -0.05 -20.89 20.90
N ASP A 10 -0.98 -21.13 19.95
CA ASP A 10 -0.69 -21.03 18.50
C ASP A 10 -0.24 -19.63 18.09
N HIS A 11 -0.70 -18.59 18.79
CA HIS A 11 -0.33 -17.19 18.54
C HIS A 11 1.13 -16.85 18.85
N LEU A 12 1.86 -17.73 19.54
CA LEU A 12 3.26 -17.50 19.91
C LEU A 12 4.25 -17.98 18.84
N TYR A 13 3.80 -18.81 17.89
CA TYR A 13 4.67 -19.49 16.92
C TYR A 13 4.24 -19.35 15.45
N ASP A 14 3.15 -18.64 15.14
CA ASP A 14 2.69 -18.40 13.76
C ASP A 14 2.72 -16.91 13.38
N PRO A 15 3.55 -16.48 12.41
CA PRO A 15 3.62 -15.09 11.96
C PRO A 15 2.41 -14.63 11.11
N VAL A 16 1.42 -15.49 10.84
CA VAL A 16 0.27 -15.17 9.96
C VAL A 16 -1.09 -15.16 10.69
N TRP A 17 -1.15 -15.46 11.99
CA TRP A 17 -2.44 -15.49 12.70
C TRP A 17 -2.97 -14.09 13.08
N THR A 18 -3.89 -13.56 12.27
CA THR A 18 -4.71 -12.38 12.60
C THR A 18 -6.08 -12.85 13.08
N THR A 19 -6.46 -12.57 14.33
CA THR A 19 -7.85 -12.74 14.76
C THR A 19 -8.74 -11.72 14.04
N PRO A 20 -9.90 -12.09 13.48
CA PRO A 20 -10.83 -11.13 12.90
C PRO A 20 -11.44 -10.29 14.03
N GLY A 21 -10.94 -9.07 14.21
CA GLY A 21 -11.60 -8.08 15.04
C GLY A 21 -12.92 -7.67 14.40
N HIS A 22 -14.04 -8.02 15.05
CA HIS A 22 -15.35 -7.46 14.74
C HIS A 22 -15.34 -5.94 14.93
N ASN A 23 -15.28 -5.19 13.82
CA ASN A 23 -15.63 -3.78 13.80
C ASN A 23 -17.16 -3.66 13.82
N ASN A 24 -17.74 -3.50 15.02
CA ASN A 24 -19.06 -2.91 15.16
C ASN A 24 -18.87 -1.43 15.49
N LEU A 25 -19.19 -0.57 14.52
CA LEU A 25 -19.52 0.83 14.81
C LEU A 25 -20.85 0.87 15.56
N ALA A 26 -20.82 1.29 16.82
CA ALA A 26 -21.95 1.94 17.48
C ALA A 26 -21.44 2.83 18.62
N SER A 27 -22.07 3.99 18.71
CA SER A 27 -21.62 5.22 19.36
C SER A 27 -21.84 5.28 20.87
N THR A 28 -21.23 6.31 21.45
CA THR A 28 -21.63 7.03 22.69
C THR A 28 -20.94 6.61 23.98
N ALA A 29 -19.85 7.30 24.30
CA ALA A 29 -19.51 7.68 25.67
C ALA A 29 -18.63 8.94 25.65
N LYS A 30 -19.11 10.01 26.28
CA LYS A 30 -18.28 11.13 26.71
C LYS A 30 -17.32 10.61 27.78
N GLY A 31 -16.04 10.52 27.45
CA GLY A 31 -14.97 10.16 28.36
C GLY A 31 -13.65 10.25 27.61
N THR A 32 -12.69 10.98 28.18
CA THR A 32 -11.32 11.12 27.66
C THR A 32 -10.72 9.74 27.42
N THR A 33 -10.58 9.35 26.16
CA THR A 33 -9.92 8.11 25.76
C THR A 33 -8.42 8.34 25.83
N ASP A 34 -7.77 7.89 26.90
CA ASP A 34 -6.31 7.87 26.97
C ASP A 34 -5.78 6.93 25.87
N VAL A 35 -5.22 7.52 24.81
CA VAL A 35 -4.62 6.77 23.70
C VAL A 35 -3.29 6.19 24.17
N SER A 36 -3.29 4.90 24.54
CA SER A 36 -2.08 4.16 24.89
C SER A 36 -1.65 3.22 23.75
N GLY A 37 -0.34 3.12 23.51
CA GLY A 37 0.24 2.24 22.47
C GLY A 37 1.50 2.81 21.79
N SER A 38 2.20 1.97 21.02
CA SER A 38 3.45 2.31 20.31
C SER A 38 3.31 3.51 19.36
N PHE A 39 2.09 3.76 18.85
CA PHE A 39 1.79 4.86 17.92
C PHE A 39 1.27 6.14 18.59
N ARG A 40 1.43 6.29 19.92
CA ARG A 40 0.97 7.47 20.67
C ARG A 40 1.50 8.80 20.12
N PHE A 41 2.71 8.81 19.56
CA PHE A 41 3.32 10.02 18.99
C PHE A 41 2.54 10.62 17.81
N LYS A 42 1.68 9.83 17.15
CA LYS A 42 0.84 10.30 16.03
C LYS A 42 -0.36 11.14 16.48
N TYR A 43 -0.76 11.03 17.74
CA TYR A 43 -1.98 11.66 18.28
C TYR A 43 -1.70 12.71 19.37
N CYS A 44 -0.42 12.94 19.70
CA CYS A 44 -0.04 14.04 20.60
C CYS A 44 0.16 15.32 19.81
N GLU A 45 -0.92 16.06 19.57
CA GLU A 45 -0.82 17.44 19.11
C GLU A 45 -0.46 18.35 20.29
N LYS A 46 0.65 19.10 20.19
CA LYS A 46 0.89 20.19 21.13
C LYS A 46 -0.19 21.24 20.87
N PRO A 47 -0.95 21.68 21.89
CA PRO A 47 -1.92 22.73 21.67
C PRO A 47 -1.19 23.96 21.12
N ILE A 48 -1.67 24.46 19.98
CA ILE A 48 -1.18 25.73 19.43
C ILE A 48 -1.60 26.80 20.43
N VAL A 49 -0.64 27.30 21.20
CA VAL A 49 -0.85 28.46 22.05
C VAL A 49 -1.08 29.63 21.11
N SER A 50 -2.34 30.04 20.95
CA SER A 50 -2.65 31.31 20.31
C SER A 50 -1.91 32.39 21.08
N LEU A 51 -0.88 32.98 20.47
CA LEU A 51 -0.24 34.17 21.00
C LEU A 51 -1.25 35.31 20.81
N THR A 52 -2.30 35.34 21.62
CA THR A 52 -3.07 36.55 21.84
C THR A 52 -2.11 37.52 22.49
N SER A 53 -1.46 38.31 21.63
CA SER A 53 -0.83 39.58 21.99
C SER A 53 -1.94 40.53 22.44
N GLU A 54 -2.58 40.21 23.57
CA GLU A 54 -3.22 41.21 24.38
C GLU A 54 -2.06 42.02 24.96
N TYR A 55 -1.79 43.13 24.27
CA TYR A 55 -0.99 44.22 24.78
C TYR A 55 -1.59 44.66 26.11
N GLN A 56 -1.12 44.07 27.20
CA GLN A 56 -1.22 44.65 28.52
C GLN A 56 -0.12 45.71 28.54
N PRO A 57 -0.43 47.02 28.54
CA PRO A 57 0.60 48.01 28.81
C PRO A 57 1.11 47.76 30.23
N GLY A 58 2.30 47.15 30.34
CA GLY A 58 3.07 47.16 31.57
C GLY A 58 3.35 48.61 32.00
N PRO A 59 3.69 48.86 33.28
CA PRO A 59 3.82 50.21 33.80
C PRO A 59 4.80 51.04 32.95
N GLU A 60 4.34 52.23 32.56
CA GLU A 60 5.06 53.23 31.80
C GLU A 60 6.38 53.57 32.51
N ILE A 61 7.50 53.12 31.96
CA ILE A 61 8.82 53.52 32.43
C ILE A 61 9.06 54.93 31.88
N VAL A 62 8.74 55.93 32.71
CA VAL A 62 9.09 57.32 32.48
C VAL A 62 10.62 57.45 32.55
N CYS A 63 11.27 57.57 31.40
CA CYS A 63 12.69 57.89 31.34
C CYS A 63 12.89 59.39 31.53
N ASP A 64 13.12 59.82 32.77
CA ASP A 64 13.51 61.20 33.07
C ASP A 64 14.92 61.47 32.52
N THR A 65 15.00 62.27 31.47
CA THR A 65 16.26 62.85 30.99
C THR A 65 16.68 63.97 31.94
N THR A 66 17.57 63.67 32.88
CA THR A 66 18.37 64.69 33.57
C THR A 66 19.83 64.58 33.09
N PRO A 67 20.46 65.68 32.65
CA PRO A 67 21.85 65.64 32.21
C PRO A 67 22.77 65.97 33.40
N TYR A 68 23.64 65.05 33.81
CA TYR A 68 24.79 65.45 34.63
C TYR A 68 26.00 64.49 34.57
N ASN A 69 27.01 64.98 33.83
CA ASN A 69 28.47 64.94 33.99
C ASN A 69 29.21 63.72 34.59
N ALA A 70 29.97 63.10 33.68
CA ALA A 70 31.42 62.86 33.70
C ALA A 70 32.12 62.47 35.03
N GLY A 71 32.63 61.24 35.05
CA GLY A 71 33.67 60.78 35.96
C GLY A 71 34.08 59.34 35.65
N GLU A 72 35.29 59.16 35.18
CA GLU A 72 35.90 57.90 34.73
C GLU A 72 35.90 56.82 35.84
N THR A 73 35.56 55.58 35.49
CA THR A 73 36.06 54.40 36.21
C THR A 73 36.24 53.25 35.24
N SER A 74 37.51 52.99 34.94
CA SER A 74 38.01 51.84 34.21
C SER A 74 37.63 50.53 34.93
N VAL A 75 36.90 49.66 34.25
CA VAL A 75 36.80 48.24 34.62
C VAL A 75 37.14 47.37 33.41
N SER A 76 38.11 46.53 33.68
CA SER A 76 38.85 45.61 32.84
C SER A 76 37.99 44.66 31.99
N ASN A 77 38.45 44.46 30.76
CA ASN A 77 38.12 43.32 29.90
C ASN A 77 38.29 42.00 30.66
N GLU A 78 37.18 41.30 30.93
CA GLU A 78 37.21 39.87 31.22
C GLU A 78 36.23 39.13 30.30
N SER A 79 36.85 38.48 29.29
CA SER A 79 36.52 37.15 28.76
C SER A 79 35.05 36.76 28.65
N ARG A 80 34.41 37.10 27.52
CA ARG A 80 33.35 36.23 26.99
C ARG A 80 33.99 34.96 26.45
N SER A 81 33.74 33.87 27.17
CA SER A 81 34.25 32.53 26.92
C SER A 81 33.92 32.03 25.52
N ASN A 82 34.98 31.48 24.90
CA ASN A 82 35.03 30.64 23.71
C ASN A 82 33.71 29.97 23.33
N THR A 83 33.04 30.50 22.30
CA THR A 83 32.10 29.69 21.51
C THR A 83 32.94 28.91 20.51
N ALA A 84 32.98 27.58 20.63
CA ALA A 84 33.73 26.73 19.73
C ALA A 84 33.32 26.98 18.25
N PRO A 85 34.23 26.86 17.27
CA PRO A 85 33.89 27.11 15.88
C PRO A 85 32.82 26.11 15.44
N ALA A 86 31.66 26.62 15.00
CA ALA A 86 30.60 25.80 14.46
C ALA A 86 31.09 25.10 13.19
N ARG A 87 31.28 23.78 13.27
CA ARG A 87 31.70 22.94 12.14
C ARG A 87 30.45 22.36 11.48
N THR A 88 30.11 22.84 10.29
CA THR A 88 29.07 22.23 9.46
C THR A 88 29.60 20.93 8.88
N VAL A 89 29.00 19.81 9.30
CA VAL A 89 29.31 18.48 8.75
C VAL A 89 28.15 18.08 7.85
N GLY A 90 28.40 17.98 6.55
CA GLY A 90 27.44 17.37 5.63
C GLY A 90 27.41 15.87 5.89
N CYS A 91 26.27 15.36 6.35
CA CYS A 91 26.01 13.93 6.41
C CYS A 91 25.34 13.52 5.10
N GLN A 92 26.01 12.72 4.28
CA GLN A 92 25.37 12.07 3.14
C GLN A 92 24.67 10.82 3.66
N THR A 93 23.35 10.81 3.62
CA THR A 93 22.58 9.61 3.93
C THR A 93 22.90 8.54 2.88
N THR A 94 23.37 7.38 3.32
CA THR A 94 23.56 6.19 2.46
C THR A 94 22.23 5.52 2.12
N TYR A 95 21.15 5.91 2.80
CA TYR A 95 19.82 5.41 2.57
C TYR A 95 19.14 6.19 1.44
N ARG A 96 18.70 5.46 0.41
CA ARG A 96 17.82 6.01 -0.61
C ARG A 96 16.45 6.20 0.03
N ASP A 97 15.87 7.40 -0.06
CA ASP A 97 14.49 7.62 0.36
C ASP A 97 13.53 6.89 -0.60
N SER A 98 13.27 5.62 -0.31
CA SER A 98 12.28 4.80 -1.02
C SER A 98 10.85 5.35 -0.88
N GLU A 99 10.63 6.20 0.13
CA GLU A 99 9.34 6.85 0.41
C GLU A 99 9.06 8.07 -0.48
N ALA A 100 10.09 8.60 -1.16
CA ALA A 100 9.95 9.70 -2.13
C ALA A 100 9.59 9.22 -3.55
N GLN A 101 9.37 7.91 -3.74
CA GLN A 101 9.07 7.33 -5.04
C GLN A 101 7.57 7.39 -5.32
N THR A 102 7.14 8.45 -6.01
CA THR A 102 5.76 8.60 -6.48
C THR A 102 5.49 7.67 -7.66
N ASP A 103 4.23 7.29 -7.83
CA ASP A 103 3.78 6.69 -9.08
C ASP A 103 4.13 7.60 -10.26
N PRO A 104 4.51 7.04 -11.42
CA PRO A 104 4.77 7.83 -12.61
C PRO A 104 3.52 8.65 -12.96
N TYR A 105 3.73 9.93 -13.30
CA TYR A 105 2.65 10.86 -13.62
C TYR A 105 1.78 10.29 -14.74
N THR A 106 0.49 10.14 -14.46
CA THR A 106 -0.53 9.75 -15.44
C THR A 106 -1.29 11.01 -15.85
N PRO A 107 -1.14 11.50 -17.09
CA PRO A 107 -1.81 12.72 -17.54
C PRO A 107 -3.32 12.52 -17.63
N GLU A 108 -4.06 13.58 -17.35
CA GLU A 108 -5.51 13.62 -17.63
C GLU A 108 -5.75 13.55 -19.14
N TYR A 109 -6.66 12.68 -19.57
CA TYR A 109 -7.07 12.57 -20.96
C TYR A 109 -8.51 13.03 -21.12
N ASN A 110 -8.76 13.86 -22.14
CA ASN A 110 -10.11 14.29 -22.51
C ASN A 110 -10.56 13.50 -23.73
N ILE A 111 -11.61 12.69 -23.58
CA ILE A 111 -12.22 11.98 -24.72
C ILE A 111 -13.12 12.98 -25.46
N ILE A 112 -12.65 13.47 -26.62
CA ILE A 112 -13.49 14.28 -27.50
C ILE A 112 -14.46 13.33 -28.20
N GLN A 113 -15.67 13.20 -27.65
CA GLN A 113 -16.78 12.56 -28.36
C GLN A 113 -17.15 13.43 -29.56
N ARG A 114 -16.52 13.19 -30.70
CA ARG A 114 -16.92 13.79 -31.97
C ARG A 114 -18.36 13.32 -32.26
N GLN A 115 -19.27 14.26 -32.49
CA GLN A 115 -20.66 13.96 -32.84
C GLN A 115 -20.69 12.93 -33.99
N GLY A 116 -21.32 11.78 -33.73
CA GLY A 116 -21.45 10.67 -34.70
C GLY A 116 -20.49 9.49 -34.50
N ILE A 117 -19.54 9.56 -33.57
CA ILE A 117 -18.76 8.38 -33.14
C ILE A 117 -19.38 7.86 -31.85
N GLU A 118 -20.33 6.92 -31.99
CA GLU A 118 -20.91 6.16 -30.87
C GLU A 118 -19.98 5.03 -30.39
N GLU A 119 -18.84 4.83 -31.05
CA GLU A 119 -17.91 3.76 -30.71
C GLU A 119 -17.19 4.03 -29.39
N GLU A 120 -17.22 3.02 -28.51
CA GLU A 120 -16.44 3.02 -27.28
C GLU A 120 -14.94 3.07 -27.60
N VAL A 121 -14.27 4.13 -27.13
CA VAL A 121 -12.82 4.29 -27.34
C VAL A 121 -12.10 3.23 -26.51
N GLU A 122 -11.28 2.40 -27.16
CA GLU A 122 -10.54 1.31 -26.51
C GLU A 122 -9.72 1.75 -25.29
N ILE A 123 -9.22 2.98 -25.30
CA ILE A 123 -8.47 3.54 -24.16
C ILE A 123 -9.34 3.62 -22.89
N MET A 124 -10.66 3.84 -23.02
CA MET A 124 -11.57 3.87 -21.88
C MET A 124 -11.70 2.51 -21.20
N SER A 125 -11.75 1.41 -21.97
CA SER A 125 -11.82 0.06 -21.40
C SER A 125 -10.54 -0.34 -20.67
N LEU A 126 -9.39 0.23 -21.05
CA LEU A 126 -8.08 0.01 -20.44
C LEU A 126 -7.78 0.92 -19.24
N SER A 127 -8.67 1.85 -18.89
CA SER A 127 -8.45 2.85 -17.82
C SER A 127 -8.15 2.26 -16.43
N HIS A 128 -8.54 1.02 -16.19
CA HIS A 128 -8.28 0.30 -14.94
C HIS A 128 -6.83 -0.18 -14.78
N LEU A 129 -6.03 -0.15 -15.85
CA LEU A 129 -4.61 -0.52 -15.83
C LEU A 129 -3.78 0.69 -15.42
N THR A 130 -3.20 0.65 -14.22
CA THR A 130 -2.30 1.70 -13.71
C THR A 130 -0.93 1.13 -13.38
N PHE A 131 0.08 1.99 -13.18
CA PHE A 131 1.39 1.54 -12.72
C PHE A 131 1.26 0.74 -11.42
N GLY A 132 1.89 -0.43 -11.35
CA GLY A 132 1.74 -1.37 -10.23
C GLY A 132 0.46 -2.22 -10.26
N ASN A 133 -0.55 -1.83 -11.05
CA ASN A 133 -1.82 -2.54 -11.23
C ASN A 133 -1.96 -3.01 -12.70
N GLY A 134 -1.11 -3.95 -13.10
CA GLY A 134 -1.15 -4.57 -14.44
C GLY A 134 -0.27 -3.90 -15.50
N LEU A 135 0.37 -2.77 -15.18
CA LEU A 135 1.45 -2.17 -15.97
C LEU A 135 2.81 -2.35 -15.25
N PRO A 136 3.92 -2.69 -15.94
CA PRO A 136 4.04 -2.89 -17.40
C PRO A 136 3.31 -4.15 -17.89
N VAL A 137 2.75 -4.09 -19.09
CA VAL A 137 1.89 -5.16 -19.62
C VAL A 137 2.73 -6.40 -19.93
N THR A 138 2.37 -7.53 -19.33
CA THR A 138 2.92 -8.85 -19.65
C THR A 138 2.29 -9.41 -20.94
N ASP A 139 2.93 -10.36 -21.63
CA ASP A 139 2.38 -11.03 -22.82
C ASP A 139 0.93 -11.50 -22.66
N LYS A 140 0.56 -12.00 -21.47
CA LYS A 140 -0.83 -12.38 -21.14
C LYS A 140 -1.80 -11.20 -21.26
N GLY A 141 -1.39 -10.01 -20.83
CA GLY A 141 -2.17 -8.78 -20.93
C GLY A 141 -2.35 -8.35 -22.38
N ILE A 142 -1.31 -8.45 -23.20
CA ILE A 142 -1.39 -8.16 -24.65
C ILE A 142 -2.41 -9.10 -25.32
N ASN A 143 -2.29 -10.41 -25.07
CA ASN A 143 -3.21 -11.41 -25.62
C ASN A 143 -4.66 -11.17 -25.18
N ARG A 144 -4.88 -10.66 -23.96
CA ARG A 144 -6.23 -10.28 -23.51
C ARG A 144 -6.78 -9.10 -24.31
N ILE A 145 -5.97 -8.06 -24.53
CA ILE A 145 -6.37 -6.87 -25.31
C ILE A 145 -6.69 -7.26 -26.75
N GLU A 146 -5.88 -8.13 -27.37
CA GLU A 146 -6.14 -8.64 -28.72
C GLU A 146 -7.47 -9.38 -28.81
N ARG A 147 -7.76 -10.26 -27.85
CA ARG A 147 -9.07 -10.95 -27.78
C ARG A 147 -10.24 -9.99 -27.59
N ASP A 148 -10.05 -8.94 -26.78
CA ASP A 148 -11.07 -7.91 -26.58
C ASP A 148 -11.28 -7.07 -27.86
N ARG A 149 -10.27 -6.95 -28.74
CA ARG A 149 -10.44 -6.40 -30.10
C ARG A 149 -11.21 -7.36 -30.99
N ASP A 150 -10.80 -8.63 -31.05
CA ASP A 150 -11.46 -9.66 -31.86
C ASP A 150 -12.94 -9.79 -31.47
N ARG A 151 -13.26 -9.78 -30.17
CA ARG A 151 -14.64 -9.81 -29.67
C ARG A 151 -15.46 -8.63 -30.21
N ARG A 152 -14.92 -7.41 -30.11
CA ARG A 152 -15.59 -6.20 -30.61
C ARG A 152 -15.76 -6.23 -32.13
N GLU A 153 -14.74 -6.67 -32.86
CA GLU A 153 -14.84 -6.82 -34.32
C GLU A 153 -15.94 -7.82 -34.69
N MET A 154 -15.99 -8.97 -34.01
CA MET A 154 -17.05 -9.94 -34.23
C MET A 154 -18.42 -9.37 -33.86
N GLU A 155 -18.58 -8.69 -32.72
CA GLU A 155 -19.83 -8.04 -32.33
C GLU A 155 -20.32 -7.01 -33.36
N LYS A 156 -19.40 -6.23 -33.95
CA LYS A 156 -19.71 -5.29 -35.03
C LYS A 156 -20.20 -5.99 -36.31
N THR A 157 -19.83 -7.24 -36.54
CA THR A 157 -20.32 -8.00 -37.71
C THR A 157 -21.77 -8.50 -37.55
N LEU A 158 -22.32 -8.48 -36.34
CA LEU A 158 -23.69 -8.96 -36.12
C LEU A 158 -24.72 -7.92 -36.61
N PRO A 159 -25.84 -8.37 -37.22
CA PRO A 159 -26.92 -7.48 -37.62
C PRO A 159 -27.62 -6.87 -36.39
N PRO A 160 -28.29 -5.70 -36.53
CA PRO A 160 -29.06 -5.11 -35.43
C PRO A 160 -30.20 -6.03 -34.98
N ILE A 161 -30.56 -5.96 -33.70
CA ILE A 161 -31.61 -6.79 -33.10
C ILE A 161 -32.97 -6.19 -33.47
N THR A 162 -33.59 -6.70 -34.54
CA THR A 162 -34.94 -6.28 -34.98
C THR A 162 -35.96 -7.40 -34.85
N ASP A 163 -35.56 -8.64 -35.17
CA ASP A 163 -36.45 -9.80 -35.28
C ASP A 163 -36.07 -10.91 -34.28
N SER A 164 -37.01 -11.81 -33.97
CA SER A 164 -36.75 -12.95 -33.06
C SER A 164 -35.64 -13.87 -33.56
N THR A 165 -35.50 -14.03 -34.88
CA THR A 165 -34.43 -14.82 -35.50
C THR A 165 -33.05 -14.16 -35.31
N THR A 166 -32.97 -12.84 -35.46
CA THR A 166 -31.72 -12.08 -35.19
C THR A 166 -31.33 -12.18 -33.72
N LEU A 167 -32.30 -12.13 -32.82
CA LEU A 167 -32.08 -12.32 -31.38
C LEU A 167 -31.51 -13.72 -31.09
N GLU A 168 -32.07 -14.77 -31.69
CA GLU A 168 -31.55 -16.14 -31.53
C GLU A 168 -30.11 -16.28 -32.04
N LEU A 169 -29.75 -15.61 -33.13
CA LEU A 169 -28.37 -15.58 -33.63
C LEU A 169 -27.42 -14.90 -32.64
N HIS A 170 -27.80 -13.73 -32.11
CA HIS A 170 -27.04 -13.02 -31.08
C HIS A 170 -26.85 -13.89 -29.83
N ARG A 171 -27.91 -14.54 -29.37
CA ARG A 171 -27.86 -15.43 -28.21
C ARG A 171 -26.87 -16.57 -28.43
N LYS A 172 -26.94 -17.27 -29.57
CA LYS A 172 -26.01 -18.36 -29.89
C LYS A 172 -24.57 -17.87 -29.97
N PHE A 173 -24.36 -16.72 -30.59
CA PHE A 173 -23.04 -16.10 -30.68
C PHE A 173 -22.46 -15.78 -29.30
N LEU A 174 -23.24 -15.16 -28.42
CA LEU A 174 -22.84 -14.87 -27.04
C LEU A 174 -22.55 -16.16 -26.25
N GLU A 175 -23.43 -17.16 -26.32
CA GLU A 175 -23.21 -18.45 -25.65
C GLU A 175 -21.94 -19.17 -26.14
N ASP A 176 -21.65 -19.11 -27.45
CA ASP A 176 -20.42 -19.68 -28.02
C ASP A 176 -19.18 -18.91 -27.56
N GLN A 177 -19.26 -17.58 -27.49
CA GLN A 177 -18.16 -16.74 -27.04
C GLN A 177 -17.90 -16.93 -25.54
N GLU A 178 -18.94 -16.95 -24.71
CA GLU A 178 -18.83 -17.26 -23.29
C GLU A 178 -18.17 -18.63 -23.09
N ARG A 179 -18.58 -19.66 -23.81
CA ARG A 179 -17.97 -21.00 -23.72
C ARG A 179 -16.47 -20.98 -24.05
N LYS A 180 -16.03 -20.19 -25.04
CA LYS A 180 -14.61 -20.02 -25.37
C LYS A 180 -13.86 -19.33 -24.23
N ASP A 181 -14.42 -18.23 -23.70
CA ASP A 181 -13.81 -17.45 -22.63
C ASP A 181 -13.72 -18.25 -21.32
N PHE A 182 -14.77 -19.01 -20.99
CA PHE A 182 -14.78 -19.92 -19.85
C PHE A 182 -13.69 -20.98 -19.96
N LYS A 183 -13.57 -21.64 -21.13
CA LYS A 183 -12.54 -22.65 -21.36
C LYS A 183 -11.13 -22.07 -21.23
N LEU A 184 -10.91 -20.87 -21.75
CA LEU A 184 -9.63 -20.18 -21.65
C LEU A 184 -9.28 -19.88 -20.19
N ARG A 185 -10.24 -19.31 -19.44
CA ARG A 185 -10.07 -19.04 -18.00
C ARG A 185 -9.81 -20.33 -17.21
N GLU A 186 -10.52 -21.41 -17.52
CA GLU A 186 -10.32 -22.70 -16.88
C GLU A 186 -8.90 -23.23 -17.12
N ASN A 187 -8.39 -23.11 -18.34
CA ASN A 187 -7.01 -23.48 -18.66
C ASN A 187 -6.00 -22.63 -17.88
N GLU A 188 -6.19 -21.31 -17.80
CA GLU A 188 -5.31 -20.42 -17.04
C GLU A 188 -5.29 -20.78 -15.55
N ILE A 189 -6.47 -21.04 -14.96
CA ILE A 189 -6.57 -21.49 -13.57
C ILE A 189 -5.86 -22.83 -13.39
N ASN A 190 -6.05 -23.79 -14.30
CA ASN A 190 -5.40 -25.09 -14.23
C ASN A 190 -3.88 -24.98 -14.33
N GLU A 191 -3.34 -24.13 -15.20
CA GLU A 191 -1.90 -23.83 -15.29
C GLU A 191 -1.35 -23.24 -13.98
N GLU A 192 -2.09 -22.35 -13.33
CA GLU A 192 -1.66 -21.79 -12.04
C GLU A 192 -1.76 -22.81 -10.91
N MET A 193 -2.83 -23.62 -10.90
CA MET A 193 -3.03 -24.66 -9.89
C MET A 193 -1.99 -25.76 -10.02
N THR A 194 -1.63 -26.18 -11.22
CA THR A 194 -0.57 -27.17 -11.46
C THR A 194 0.78 -26.68 -10.93
N LYS A 195 1.17 -25.43 -11.22
CA LYS A 195 2.40 -24.83 -10.65
C LYS A 195 2.38 -24.82 -9.13
N ARG A 196 1.27 -24.41 -8.51
CA ARG A 196 1.12 -24.41 -7.05
C ARG A 196 1.22 -25.83 -6.46
N LEU A 197 0.65 -26.83 -7.14
CA LEU A 197 0.74 -28.23 -6.74
C LEU A 197 2.18 -28.76 -6.84
N GLU A 198 2.92 -28.39 -7.89
CA GLU A 198 4.33 -28.76 -8.04
C GLU A 198 5.18 -28.18 -6.92
N ASP A 199 5.00 -26.90 -6.58
CA ASP A 199 5.72 -26.26 -5.48
C ASP A 199 5.39 -26.90 -4.13
N PHE A 200 4.11 -27.22 -3.91
CA PHE A 200 3.67 -27.93 -2.71
C PHE A 200 4.30 -29.33 -2.62
N GLN A 201 4.33 -30.07 -3.73
CA GLN A 201 4.93 -31.39 -3.79
C GLN A 201 6.45 -31.34 -3.51
N ARG A 202 7.16 -30.33 -4.05
CA ARG A 202 8.58 -30.10 -3.73
C ARG A 202 8.79 -29.86 -2.24
N SER A 203 8.00 -28.97 -1.63
CA SER A 203 8.06 -28.69 -0.19
C SER A 203 7.84 -29.94 0.67
N LEU A 204 6.92 -30.82 0.27
CA LEU A 204 6.70 -32.10 0.96
C LEU A 204 7.90 -33.04 0.84
N TYR A 205 8.50 -33.14 -0.35
CA TYR A 205 9.69 -33.98 -0.54
C TYR A 205 10.87 -33.49 0.30
N ASP A 206 11.11 -32.19 0.36
CA ASP A 206 12.18 -31.61 1.16
C ASP A 206 11.98 -31.93 2.66
N ARG A 207 10.75 -31.73 3.17
CA ARG A 207 10.40 -32.08 4.56
C ARG A 207 10.57 -33.57 4.86
N ASP A 208 10.17 -34.45 3.95
CA ASP A 208 10.32 -35.89 4.13
C ASP A 208 11.79 -36.32 4.05
N ALA A 209 12.61 -35.66 3.22
CA ALA A 209 14.06 -35.90 3.16
C ALA A 209 14.75 -35.47 4.45
N GLU A 210 14.44 -34.28 4.98
CA GLU A 210 14.94 -33.81 6.27
C GLU A 210 14.57 -34.77 7.41
N SER A 211 13.31 -35.21 7.46
CA SER A 211 12.84 -36.17 8.47
C SER A 211 13.59 -37.51 8.39
N LYS A 212 13.81 -38.03 7.17
CA LYS A 212 14.59 -39.25 6.96
C LYS A 212 16.04 -39.09 7.40
N PHE A 213 16.67 -37.97 7.08
CA PHE A 213 18.04 -37.67 7.47
C PHE A 213 18.19 -37.62 9.00
N LEU A 214 17.30 -36.93 9.69
CA LEU A 214 17.29 -36.89 11.16
C LEU A 214 17.06 -38.27 11.78
N MET A 215 16.19 -39.08 11.17
CA MET A 215 15.95 -40.46 11.61
C MET A 215 17.20 -41.33 11.44
N GLU A 216 17.92 -41.20 10.31
CA GLU A 216 19.16 -41.91 10.05
C GLU A 216 20.24 -41.54 11.07
N GLN A 217 20.45 -40.25 11.35
CA GLN A 217 21.37 -39.79 12.39
C GLN A 217 21.03 -40.38 13.77
N ARG A 218 19.74 -40.42 14.14
CA ARG A 218 19.30 -41.04 15.39
C ARG A 218 19.64 -42.52 15.46
N VAL A 219 19.44 -43.25 14.36
CA VAL A 219 19.76 -44.67 14.26
C VAL A 219 21.27 -44.90 14.36
N GLU A 220 22.10 -44.07 13.73
CA GLU A 220 23.56 -44.16 13.83
C GLU A 220 24.06 -43.95 15.26
N VAL A 221 23.54 -42.94 15.96
CA VAL A 221 23.87 -42.70 17.37
C VAL A 221 23.52 -43.93 18.22
N CYS A 222 22.32 -44.49 18.07
CA CYS A 222 21.91 -45.72 18.78
C CYS A 222 22.78 -46.94 18.46
N LYS A 223 23.36 -47.03 17.26
CA LYS A 223 24.28 -48.12 16.89
C LYS A 223 25.67 -47.95 17.48
N SER A 224 26.07 -46.71 17.75
CA SER A 224 27.41 -46.38 18.27
C SER A 224 27.55 -46.53 19.80
N THR A 225 26.42 -46.63 20.51
CA THR A 225 26.34 -46.88 21.97
C THR A 225 26.20 -48.36 22.28
#